data_AF-A0AAN9S848-F1
#
_entry.id   AF-A0AAN9S848-F1
#
_cell.length_a   1.000
_cell.length_b   1.000
_cell.length_c   1.000
_cell.angle_alpha   90.00
_cell.angle_beta   90.00
_cell.angle_gamma   90.00
#
_symmetry.space_group_name_H-M   'P 1'
#
loop_
_entity.id
_entity.type
_entity.pdbx_description
1 polymer ?
#
loop_
_entity_poly.entity_id
_entity_poly.type
_entity_poly.pdbx_seq_one_letter_code
_entity_poly.pdbx_strand_id
1 'polypeptide(L)'
;MKERQRWKAEEDALLCAYVRQYGPREWNLVSQRMNTPLNRDAKSCLERWKNYLKPGIKKGSLTEEEQRLVIRLQAKHGNKWKKIAAEVPGRTAKRLGKWWEVFKEKQQREKQEIKNTIGPVDDTKYDHILETFAEKLVKEHPSQSSYLIAASNGPFHHTDAPVPASASLTAALLPPWLSNSSTTNSSAIRPSSPSVTLSLSSSTAPHHWLQPERGPGNVKTTPHGDKMVVSDKLIECCKELEEGHRAWAAHRKEVTWRLRRVELQLEAEKASRRREKMEEIEAKIKALWEEQNAALDRIEAEYREQLAVLRKDAESKEQKLVEQLNVKHMRVVKCMEQVGCRVPRIAEPSGR
;
A
#
# COMPACT_ATOMS: atom_id res chain seq x y z
N MET A 1 1.57 10.73 -42.68
CA MET A 1 0.49 9.85 -42.14
C MET A 1 -0.64 10.77 -41.70
N LYS A 2 -1.91 10.62 -42.15
CA LYS A 2 -3.02 11.47 -41.65
C LYS A 2 -3.14 11.29 -40.13
N GLU A 3 -3.15 12.39 -39.38
CA GLU A 3 -3.25 12.34 -37.92
C GLU A 3 -4.55 11.69 -37.45
N ARG A 4 -4.50 10.95 -36.34
CA ARG A 4 -5.68 10.34 -35.72
C ARG A 4 -6.45 11.37 -34.89
N GLN A 5 -7.03 12.36 -35.58
CA GLN A 5 -7.90 13.36 -34.98
C GLN A 5 -9.01 12.73 -34.13
N ARG A 6 -9.15 13.18 -32.89
CA ARG A 6 -10.20 12.73 -31.96
C ARG A 6 -11.58 13.20 -32.44
N TRP A 7 -12.60 12.37 -32.25
CA TRP A 7 -13.99 12.70 -32.58
C TRP A 7 -14.58 13.64 -31.53
N LYS A 8 -15.22 14.73 -31.97
CA LYS A 8 -16.01 15.65 -31.15
C LYS A 8 -17.43 15.13 -30.93
N ALA A 9 -18.10 15.64 -29.91
CA ALA A 9 -19.51 15.31 -29.63
C ALA A 9 -20.46 15.77 -30.76
N GLU A 10 -20.17 16.92 -31.38
CA GLU A 10 -20.85 17.43 -32.58
C GLU A 10 -20.80 16.42 -33.74
N GLU A 11 -19.60 15.92 -34.05
CA GLU A 11 -19.38 14.94 -35.13
C GLU A 11 -20.09 13.60 -34.84
N ASP A 12 -20.11 13.17 -33.57
CA ASP A 12 -20.87 11.99 -33.15
C ASP A 12 -22.39 12.19 -33.28
N ALA A 13 -22.90 13.37 -32.92
CA ALA A 13 -24.32 13.70 -33.05
C ALA A 13 -24.77 13.72 -34.52
N LEU A 14 -23.96 14.33 -35.40
CA LEU A 14 -24.17 14.31 -36.85
C LEU A 14 -24.18 12.88 -37.40
N LEU A 15 -23.23 12.03 -36.97
CA LEU A 15 -23.16 10.65 -37.42
C LEU A 15 -24.35 9.80 -36.92
N CYS A 16 -24.85 10.06 -35.71
CA CYS A 16 -26.08 9.47 -35.19
C CYS A 16 -27.33 9.94 -35.97
N ALA A 17 -27.43 11.23 -36.30
CA ALA A 17 -28.53 11.78 -37.09
C ALA A 17 -28.56 11.18 -38.51
N TYR A 18 -27.41 11.10 -39.18
CA TYR A 18 -27.26 10.45 -40.48
C TYR A 18 -27.78 9.00 -40.44
N VAL A 19 -27.35 8.21 -39.46
CA VAL A 19 -27.75 6.80 -39.36
C VAL A 19 -29.23 6.64 -38.97
N ARG A 20 -29.80 7.59 -38.23
CA ARG A 20 -31.24 7.63 -37.93
C ARG A 20 -32.08 7.91 -39.19
N GLN A 21 -31.57 8.71 -40.12
CA GLN A 21 -32.29 9.13 -41.33
C GLN A 21 -32.10 8.18 -42.52
N TYR A 22 -30.86 7.73 -42.78
CA TYR A 22 -30.48 6.92 -43.95
C TYR A 22 -30.08 5.47 -43.62
N GLY A 23 -30.03 5.12 -42.34
CA GLY A 23 -29.54 3.83 -41.88
C GLY A 23 -28.00 3.71 -41.89
N PRO A 24 -27.44 2.58 -41.42
CA PRO A 24 -25.99 2.38 -41.29
C PRO A 24 -25.34 1.95 -42.63
N ARG A 25 -25.67 2.65 -43.73
CA ARG A 25 -25.26 2.37 -45.11
C ARG A 25 -24.61 3.61 -45.73
N GLU A 26 -24.04 3.46 -46.93
CA GLU A 26 -23.63 4.60 -47.78
C GLU A 26 -22.72 5.66 -47.13
N TRP A 27 -21.78 5.24 -46.27
CA TRP A 27 -20.90 6.12 -45.48
C TRP A 27 -20.08 7.16 -46.28
N ASN A 28 -19.95 6.97 -47.59
CA ASN A 28 -19.33 7.92 -48.53
C ASN A 28 -20.17 9.21 -48.70
N LEU A 29 -21.48 9.12 -48.51
CA LEU A 29 -22.43 10.23 -48.70
C LEU A 29 -22.69 11.01 -47.41
N VAL A 30 -22.06 10.64 -46.29
CA VAL A 30 -22.23 11.33 -44.99
C VAL A 30 -21.86 12.81 -45.09
N SER A 31 -20.72 13.13 -45.70
CA SER A 31 -20.26 14.52 -45.85
C SER A 31 -21.05 15.33 -46.91
N GLN A 32 -21.86 14.68 -47.74
CA GLN A 32 -22.70 15.33 -48.76
C GLN A 32 -24.16 15.50 -48.31
N ARG A 33 -24.70 14.55 -47.53
CA ARG A 33 -26.10 14.55 -47.05
C ARG A 33 -26.32 15.28 -45.73
N MET A 34 -25.25 15.69 -45.05
CA MET A 34 -25.33 16.48 -43.81
C MET A 34 -25.03 17.94 -44.13
N ASN A 35 -25.88 18.87 -43.63
CA ASN A 35 -25.75 20.32 -43.86
C ASN A 35 -24.48 20.97 -43.28
N THR A 36 -23.64 20.18 -42.60
CA THR A 36 -22.37 20.60 -42.00
C THR A 36 -21.23 19.73 -42.57
N PRO A 37 -20.15 20.32 -43.11
CA PRO A 37 -19.09 19.58 -43.76
C PRO A 37 -18.30 18.73 -42.74
N LEU A 38 -18.56 17.43 -42.73
CA LEU A 38 -17.78 16.47 -41.92
C LEU A 38 -16.49 16.10 -42.68
N ASN A 39 -15.37 16.73 -42.29
CA ASN A 39 -14.03 16.49 -42.84
C ASN A 39 -13.42 15.15 -42.39
N ARG A 40 -14.17 14.04 -42.56
CA ARG A 40 -13.77 12.69 -42.15
C ARG A 40 -13.97 11.69 -43.29
N ASP A 41 -12.95 10.88 -43.54
CA ASP A 41 -13.01 9.78 -44.50
C ASP A 41 -14.13 8.79 -44.13
N ALA A 42 -14.92 8.33 -45.10
CA ALA A 42 -16.08 7.45 -44.89
C ALA A 42 -15.79 6.18 -44.04
N LYS A 43 -14.58 5.63 -44.18
CA LYS A 43 -14.08 4.51 -43.37
C LYS A 43 -13.99 4.86 -41.88
N SER A 44 -13.59 6.10 -41.55
CA SER A 44 -13.56 6.62 -40.18
C SER A 44 -14.97 6.69 -39.59
N CYS A 45 -15.94 7.19 -40.37
CA CYS A 45 -17.35 7.24 -39.98
C CYS A 45 -17.90 5.83 -39.67
N LEU A 46 -17.67 4.87 -40.57
CA LEU A 46 -18.04 3.47 -40.38
C LEU A 46 -17.39 2.84 -39.14
N GLU A 47 -16.09 3.09 -38.91
CA GLU A 47 -15.39 2.62 -37.71
C GLU A 47 -15.92 3.29 -36.44
N ARG A 48 -16.24 4.58 -36.48
CA ARG A 48 -16.79 5.31 -35.32
C ARG A 48 -18.13 4.73 -34.92
N TRP A 49 -19.03 4.56 -35.90
CA TRP A 49 -20.34 3.94 -35.67
C TRP A 49 -20.20 2.52 -35.08
N LYS A 50 -19.48 1.63 -35.77
CA LYS A 50 -19.34 0.21 -35.37
C LYS A 50 -18.65 0.01 -34.02
N ASN A 51 -17.76 0.90 -33.60
CA ASN A 51 -16.99 0.73 -32.37
C ASN A 51 -17.52 1.52 -31.16
N TYR A 52 -18.29 2.60 -31.35
CA TYR A 52 -18.63 3.54 -30.27
C TYR A 52 -20.09 4.03 -30.23
N LEU A 53 -20.75 4.19 -31.39
CA LEU A 53 -22.08 4.83 -31.44
C LEU A 53 -23.24 3.85 -31.65
N LYS A 54 -22.99 2.66 -32.23
CA LYS A 54 -24.05 1.66 -32.44
C LYS A 54 -24.74 1.33 -31.10
N PRO A 55 -26.09 1.36 -31.03
CA PRO A 55 -26.82 0.95 -29.84
C PRO A 55 -26.48 -0.51 -29.45
N GLY A 56 -26.44 -0.78 -28.15
CA GLY A 56 -26.01 -2.05 -27.56
C GLY A 56 -24.51 -2.15 -27.23
N ILE A 57 -23.68 -1.15 -27.54
CA ILE A 57 -22.27 -1.12 -27.10
C ILE A 57 -22.20 -0.61 -25.65
N LYS A 58 -21.72 -1.46 -24.72
CA LYS A 58 -21.47 -1.08 -23.33
C LYS A 58 -20.28 -0.12 -23.22
N LYS A 59 -20.55 1.13 -22.85
CA LYS A 59 -19.53 2.14 -22.50
C LYS A 59 -19.01 1.87 -21.08
N GLY A 60 -17.72 2.15 -20.82
CA GLY A 60 -17.08 1.93 -19.49
C GLY A 60 -15.99 0.85 -19.46
N SER A 61 -15.48 0.54 -18.25
CA SER A 61 -14.60 -0.60 -17.95
C SER A 61 -15.29 -1.94 -18.22
N LEU A 62 -14.53 -3.04 -18.37
CA LEU A 62 -15.09 -4.39 -18.41
C LEU A 62 -15.41 -4.84 -16.98
N THR A 63 -16.57 -5.45 -16.75
CA THR A 63 -16.87 -6.05 -15.43
C THR A 63 -16.02 -7.29 -15.21
N GLU A 64 -15.87 -7.73 -13.96
CA GLU A 64 -14.97 -8.85 -13.66
C GLU A 64 -15.44 -10.16 -14.32
N GLU A 65 -16.74 -10.35 -14.51
CA GLU A 65 -17.35 -11.45 -15.27
C GLU A 65 -16.93 -11.40 -16.73
N GLU A 66 -16.99 -10.22 -17.35
CA GLU A 66 -16.56 -10.01 -18.73
C GLU A 66 -15.04 -10.22 -18.87
N GLN A 67 -14.25 -9.81 -17.87
CA GLN A 67 -12.80 -10.06 -17.84
C GLN A 67 -12.49 -11.56 -17.75
N ARG A 68 -13.11 -12.27 -16.79
CA ARG A 68 -12.99 -13.74 -16.63
C ARG A 68 -13.39 -14.48 -17.90
N LEU A 69 -14.47 -14.05 -18.57
CA LEU A 69 -14.91 -14.60 -19.84
C LEU A 69 -13.89 -14.33 -20.97
N VAL A 70 -13.39 -13.10 -21.11
CA VAL A 70 -12.40 -12.74 -22.14
C VAL A 70 -11.10 -13.52 -21.95
N ILE A 71 -10.62 -13.72 -20.71
CA ILE A 71 -9.43 -14.56 -20.43
C ILE A 71 -9.66 -16.00 -20.90
N ARG A 72 -10.81 -16.61 -20.55
CA ARG A 72 -11.16 -17.98 -20.96
C ARG A 72 -11.26 -18.11 -22.48
N LEU A 73 -11.88 -17.14 -23.15
CA LEU A 73 -12.04 -17.14 -24.60
C LEU A 73 -10.72 -16.86 -25.34
N GLN A 74 -9.84 -16.02 -24.78
CA GLN A 74 -8.50 -15.80 -25.32
C GLN A 74 -7.66 -17.07 -25.23
N ALA A 75 -7.71 -17.81 -24.11
CA ALA A 75 -7.04 -19.09 -23.99
C ALA A 75 -7.55 -20.12 -25.02
N LYS A 76 -8.87 -20.14 -25.29
CA LYS A 76 -9.53 -21.05 -26.23
C LYS A 76 -9.32 -20.69 -27.71
N HIS A 77 -9.22 -19.40 -28.05
CA HIS A 77 -9.28 -18.90 -29.43
C HIS A 77 -8.10 -18.01 -29.86
N GLY A 78 -7.15 -17.75 -28.96
CA GLY A 78 -6.03 -16.83 -29.18
C GLY A 78 -6.50 -15.39 -29.38
N ASN A 79 -5.69 -14.57 -30.06
CA ASN A 79 -5.97 -13.15 -30.30
C ASN A 79 -7.06 -12.91 -31.39
N LYS A 80 -8.02 -13.82 -31.55
CA LYS A 80 -9.09 -13.76 -32.57
C LYS A 80 -10.25 -12.88 -32.08
N TRP A 81 -9.97 -11.60 -31.82
CA TRP A 81 -10.89 -10.65 -31.15
C TRP A 81 -12.29 -10.52 -31.76
N LYS A 82 -12.44 -10.70 -33.08
CA LYS A 82 -13.75 -10.72 -33.75
C LYS A 82 -14.62 -11.90 -33.30
N LYS A 83 -14.04 -13.08 -33.07
CA LYS A 83 -14.74 -14.27 -32.57
C LYS A 83 -15.09 -14.09 -31.09
N ILE A 84 -14.12 -13.67 -30.28
CA ILE A 84 -14.34 -13.39 -28.85
C ILE A 84 -15.45 -12.34 -28.66
N ALA A 85 -15.49 -11.28 -29.47
CA ALA A 85 -16.53 -10.25 -29.41
C ALA A 85 -17.93 -10.72 -29.86
N ALA A 86 -18.06 -11.88 -30.52
CA ALA A 86 -19.36 -12.49 -30.78
C ALA A 86 -19.89 -13.24 -29.54
N GLU A 87 -18.99 -13.75 -28.70
CA GLU A 87 -19.32 -14.46 -27.46
C GLU A 87 -19.42 -13.53 -26.22
N VAL A 88 -18.94 -12.28 -26.31
CA VAL A 88 -19.04 -11.26 -25.24
C VAL A 88 -20.07 -10.18 -25.63
N PRO A 89 -21.33 -10.25 -25.14
CA PRO A 89 -22.40 -9.37 -25.59
C PRO A 89 -22.13 -7.89 -25.26
N GLY A 90 -22.30 -7.03 -26.27
CA GLY A 90 -22.15 -5.58 -26.14
C GLY A 90 -20.71 -5.07 -26.02
N ARG A 91 -19.69 -5.91 -26.22
CA ARG A 91 -18.27 -5.52 -26.23
C ARG A 91 -17.64 -5.71 -27.60
N THR A 92 -17.03 -4.65 -28.13
CA THR A 92 -16.42 -4.67 -29.48
C THR A 92 -15.02 -5.28 -29.47
N ALA A 93 -14.65 -6.02 -30.52
CA ALA A 93 -13.31 -6.60 -30.70
C ALA A 93 -12.15 -5.62 -30.44
N LYS A 94 -12.28 -4.35 -30.90
CA LYS A 94 -11.30 -3.27 -30.68
C LYS A 94 -11.13 -2.91 -29.20
N ARG A 95 -12.19 -3.03 -28.39
CA ARG A 95 -12.18 -2.80 -26.93
C ARG A 95 -11.55 -3.99 -26.19
N LEU A 96 -11.87 -5.21 -26.60
CA LEU A 96 -11.33 -6.44 -26.00
C LEU A 96 -9.83 -6.57 -26.24
N GLY A 97 -9.35 -6.36 -27.48
CA GLY A 97 -7.92 -6.39 -27.79
C GLY A 97 -7.12 -5.35 -26.99
N LYS A 98 -7.61 -4.10 -26.93
CA LYS A 98 -6.95 -3.05 -26.13
C LYS A 98 -6.97 -3.37 -24.62
N TRP A 99 -8.04 -3.97 -24.10
CA TRP A 99 -8.07 -4.41 -22.70
C TRP A 99 -7.04 -5.52 -22.45
N TRP A 100 -6.90 -6.46 -23.37
CA TRP A 100 -5.92 -7.55 -23.27
C TRP A 100 -4.47 -7.09 -23.31
N GLU A 101 -4.15 -6.06 -24.12
CA GLU A 101 -2.82 -5.44 -24.14
C GLU A 101 -2.45 -4.90 -22.75
N VAL A 102 -3.33 -4.09 -22.15
CA VAL A 102 -3.14 -3.54 -20.80
C VAL A 102 -3.12 -4.64 -19.73
N PHE A 103 -3.95 -5.68 -19.87
CA PHE A 103 -3.96 -6.83 -18.96
C PHE A 103 -2.63 -7.60 -18.97
N LYS A 104 -2.08 -7.88 -20.16
CA LYS A 104 -0.76 -8.51 -20.31
C LYS A 104 0.37 -7.64 -19.74
N GLU A 105 0.35 -6.34 -20.02
CA GLU A 105 1.36 -5.40 -19.53
C GLU A 105 1.37 -5.35 -18.00
N LYS A 106 0.18 -5.26 -17.39
CA LYS A 106 0.01 -5.33 -15.93
C LYS A 106 0.56 -6.64 -15.36
N GLN A 107 0.20 -7.79 -15.96
CA GLN A 107 0.69 -9.10 -15.54
C GLN A 107 2.21 -9.26 -15.69
N GLN A 108 2.82 -8.67 -16.74
CA GLN A 108 4.26 -8.68 -16.94
C GLN A 108 4.97 -7.83 -15.88
N ARG A 109 4.43 -6.65 -15.56
CA ARG A 109 4.97 -5.79 -14.49
C ARG A 109 4.86 -6.46 -13.13
N GLU A 110 3.72 -7.06 -12.79
CA GLU A 110 3.54 -7.81 -11.53
C GLU A 110 4.54 -8.97 -11.40
N LYS A 111 4.79 -9.72 -12.48
CA LYS A 111 5.85 -10.76 -12.50
C LYS A 111 7.27 -10.20 -12.33
N GLN A 112 7.52 -9.00 -12.84
CA GLN A 112 8.83 -8.35 -12.75
C GLN A 112 9.05 -7.71 -11.36
N GLU A 113 8.01 -7.14 -10.76
CA GLU A 113 7.99 -6.74 -9.33
C GLU A 113 8.28 -7.95 -8.43
N ILE A 114 7.59 -9.09 -8.65
CA ILE A 114 7.82 -10.33 -7.88
C ILE A 114 9.26 -10.85 -8.04
N LYS A 115 9.80 -10.86 -9.27
CA LYS A 115 11.21 -11.24 -9.52
C LYS A 115 12.22 -10.28 -8.87
N ASN A 116 11.89 -9.00 -8.73
CA ASN A 116 12.78 -8.05 -8.07
C ASN A 116 12.70 -8.16 -6.54
N THR A 117 11.56 -8.57 -5.98
CA THR A 117 11.44 -8.86 -4.53
C THR A 117 12.03 -10.21 -4.12
N ILE A 118 12.15 -11.15 -5.05
CA ILE A 118 12.82 -12.45 -4.83
C ILE A 118 14.14 -12.41 -5.61
N GLY A 119 15.14 -11.73 -5.04
CA GLY A 119 16.53 -11.90 -5.49
C GLY A 119 16.98 -13.36 -5.36
N PRO A 120 18.10 -13.76 -5.98
CA PRO A 120 18.63 -15.11 -5.80
C PRO A 120 18.88 -15.34 -4.30
N VAL A 121 18.08 -16.22 -3.70
CA VAL A 121 18.38 -16.72 -2.37
C VAL A 121 19.61 -17.60 -2.56
N ASP A 122 20.72 -17.13 -2.01
CA ASP A 122 21.97 -17.85 -1.99
C ASP A 122 21.79 -19.05 -1.05
N ASP A 123 21.44 -20.23 -1.60
CA ASP A 123 21.20 -21.47 -0.85
C ASP A 123 22.38 -21.78 0.08
N THR A 124 23.60 -21.42 -0.34
CA THR A 124 24.83 -21.55 0.45
C THR A 124 24.74 -20.87 1.82
N LYS A 125 23.92 -19.82 1.97
CA LYS A 125 23.73 -19.14 3.27
C LYS A 125 22.84 -19.93 4.21
N TYR A 126 21.85 -20.67 3.69
CA TYR A 126 21.02 -21.55 4.51
C TYR A 126 21.80 -22.83 4.86
N ASP A 127 22.54 -23.40 3.91
CA ASP A 127 23.44 -24.53 4.16
C ASP A 127 24.52 -24.18 5.19
N HIS A 128 25.19 -23.02 5.06
CA HIS A 128 26.19 -22.58 6.04
C HIS A 128 25.62 -22.40 7.46
N ILE A 129 24.35 -21.95 7.59
CA ILE A 129 23.67 -21.85 8.88
C ILE A 129 23.39 -23.26 9.44
N LEU A 130 22.93 -24.20 8.61
CA LEU A 130 22.67 -25.59 9.03
C LEU A 130 23.97 -26.31 9.44
N GLU A 131 25.05 -26.12 8.68
CA GLU A 131 26.38 -26.69 8.96
C GLU A 131 26.96 -26.12 10.26
N THR A 132 26.85 -24.81 10.50
CA THR A 132 27.29 -24.17 11.76
C THR A 132 26.48 -24.66 12.97
N PHE A 133 25.19 -24.98 12.79
CA PHE A 133 24.37 -25.60 13.84
C PHE A 133 24.77 -27.07 14.09
N ALA A 134 25.09 -27.82 13.04
CA ALA A 134 25.56 -29.21 13.15
C ALA A 134 26.92 -29.28 13.89
N GLU A 135 27.89 -28.45 13.52
CA GLU A 135 29.19 -28.39 14.21
C GLU A 135 29.07 -28.10 15.71
N LYS A 136 28.14 -27.22 16.10
CA LYS A 136 27.91 -26.87 17.51
C LYS A 136 27.23 -27.97 18.32
N LEU A 137 26.47 -28.87 17.67
CA LEU A 137 25.88 -30.04 18.34
C LEU A 137 26.87 -31.20 18.49
N VAL A 138 27.93 -31.25 17.67
CA VAL A 138 28.93 -32.34 17.68
C VAL A 138 30.15 -32.05 18.57
N LYS A 139 30.40 -30.78 18.95
CA LYS A 139 31.62 -30.37 19.69
C LYS A 139 31.52 -30.33 21.22
N GLU A 140 30.39 -30.71 21.84
CA GLU A 140 30.24 -30.84 23.29
C GLU A 140 30.33 -32.31 23.75
N HIS A 141 31.53 -32.90 23.62
CA HIS A 141 32.01 -33.98 24.48
C HIS A 141 33.52 -34.22 24.31
N PRO A 142 34.33 -33.87 25.33
CA PRO A 142 35.48 -34.68 25.69
C PRO A 142 35.25 -35.37 27.04
N SER A 143 35.45 -36.68 27.05
CA SER A 143 35.40 -37.56 28.23
C SER A 143 36.56 -37.35 29.21
N GLN A 144 36.26 -37.33 30.52
CA GLN A 144 37.04 -37.93 31.63
C GLN A 144 36.22 -37.73 32.95
N SER A 145 35.60 -38.76 33.53
CA SER A 145 36.16 -39.84 34.35
C SER A 145 36.48 -39.47 35.80
N SER A 146 35.60 -39.83 36.75
CA SER A 146 35.94 -40.63 37.94
C SER A 146 34.69 -40.98 38.76
N TYR A 147 34.65 -42.20 39.30
CA TYR A 147 33.57 -42.70 40.15
C TYR A 147 33.96 -42.65 41.62
N LEU A 148 33.03 -42.30 42.52
CA LEU A 148 32.98 -42.87 43.88
C LEU A 148 31.53 -43.03 44.35
N ILE A 149 31.25 -44.16 45.01
CA ILE A 149 29.98 -44.49 45.67
C ILE A 149 30.15 -44.28 47.17
N ALA A 150 29.17 -43.68 47.84
CA ALA A 150 28.92 -43.88 49.27
C ALA A 150 27.45 -43.55 49.59
N ALA A 151 26.85 -44.22 50.58
CA ALA A 151 25.42 -44.16 50.85
C ALA A 151 25.09 -43.86 52.33
N SER A 152 23.88 -43.32 52.51
CA SER A 152 23.01 -43.43 53.69
C SER A 152 23.22 -42.52 54.93
N ASN A 153 22.07 -42.20 55.53
CA ASN A 153 21.79 -41.84 56.94
C ASN A 153 22.09 -40.40 57.43
N GLY A 154 21.05 -39.76 58.00
CA GLY A 154 21.15 -38.55 58.87
C GLY A 154 21.32 -38.94 60.35
N PRO A 155 20.72 -38.26 61.36
CA PRO A 155 19.89 -37.04 61.35
C PRO A 155 20.15 -36.03 62.54
N PHE A 156 19.29 -34.99 62.70
CA PHE A 156 19.15 -34.07 63.87
C PHE A 156 20.36 -33.11 64.16
N HIS A 157 20.25 -31.92 64.80
CA HIS A 157 19.29 -31.34 65.78
C HIS A 157 19.03 -29.80 65.61
N HIS A 158 17.88 -29.34 66.14
CA HIS A 158 17.53 -28.06 66.85
C HIS A 158 18.00 -26.66 66.39
N THR A 159 17.06 -25.73 66.08
CA THR A 159 16.50 -24.57 66.87
C THR A 159 17.42 -23.33 66.87
N ASP A 160 17.00 -22.06 66.69
CA ASP A 160 15.84 -21.30 67.20
C ASP A 160 15.58 -20.00 66.38
N ALA A 161 14.44 -19.33 66.64
CA ALA A 161 14.12 -17.94 66.25
C ALA A 161 14.52 -16.95 67.39
N PRO A 162 14.36 -15.59 67.35
CA PRO A 162 13.28 -14.82 66.68
C PRO A 162 13.61 -13.41 66.10
N VAL A 163 12.54 -12.79 65.60
CA VAL A 163 12.27 -11.39 65.12
C VAL A 163 12.40 -10.33 66.27
N PRO A 164 12.20 -8.97 66.14
CA PRO A 164 11.27 -8.24 65.22
C PRO A 164 11.64 -6.80 64.72
N ALA A 165 10.69 -6.21 63.94
CA ALA A 165 10.41 -4.77 63.71
C ALA A 165 11.43 -3.95 62.87
N SER A 166 11.07 -2.96 62.01
CA SER A 166 9.79 -2.42 61.46
C SER A 166 10.11 -1.58 60.18
N ALA A 167 9.23 -0.89 59.43
CA ALA A 167 7.81 -0.55 59.57
C ALA A 167 7.11 -0.27 58.20
N SER A 168 5.77 -0.39 58.18
CA SER A 168 4.74 0.45 57.50
C SER A 168 5.02 1.16 56.15
N LEU A 169 4.25 0.83 55.10
CA LEU A 169 3.15 1.68 54.56
C LEU A 169 2.56 1.18 53.21
N THR A 170 1.22 1.11 53.19
CA THR A 170 0.25 1.29 52.08
C THR A 170 0.63 1.21 50.58
N ALA A 171 -0.18 0.41 49.88
CA ALA A 171 -0.82 0.69 48.57
C ALA A 171 -0.11 0.41 47.22
N ALA A 172 -0.67 -0.59 46.51
CA ALA A 172 -0.97 -0.62 45.07
C ALA A 172 0.13 -0.22 44.06
N LEU A 173 0.86 -1.22 43.57
CA LEU A 173 1.69 -1.10 42.36
C LEU A 173 0.94 -1.64 41.12
N LEU A 174 0.57 -0.73 40.22
CA LEU A 174 0.18 -1.05 38.84
C LEU A 174 1.44 -1.20 37.96
N PRO A 175 1.43 -2.00 36.88
CA PRO A 175 2.62 -2.22 36.06
C PRO A 175 3.07 -1.00 35.22
N PRO A 176 4.35 -0.87 34.85
CA PRO A 176 4.96 0.42 34.45
C PRO A 176 4.61 0.98 33.06
N TRP A 177 3.57 0.50 32.38
CA TRP A 177 3.25 0.86 30.99
C TRP A 177 2.08 1.86 30.83
N LEU A 178 1.55 2.39 31.95
CA LEU A 178 0.57 3.47 31.97
C LEU A 178 1.18 4.79 32.46
N SER A 179 2.09 5.35 31.65
CA SER A 179 2.53 6.74 31.76
C SER A 179 2.78 7.29 30.36
N ASN A 180 1.93 8.23 29.93
CA ASN A 180 2.05 8.88 28.63
C ASN A 180 2.04 10.39 28.84
N SER A 181 3.15 11.05 28.54
CA SER A 181 3.22 12.52 28.42
C SER A 181 4.33 12.90 27.46
N SER A 182 4.05 13.89 26.63
CA SER A 182 4.71 14.17 25.36
C SER A 182 5.60 15.41 25.41
N THR A 183 6.87 15.30 24.96
CA THR A 183 7.54 16.41 24.25
C THR A 183 8.71 15.98 23.37
N THR A 184 8.58 16.29 22.08
CA THR A 184 9.59 16.75 21.09
C THR A 184 11.06 16.26 21.08
N ASN A 185 11.44 15.88 19.86
CA ASN A 185 12.74 16.04 19.17
C ASN A 185 13.86 14.98 19.28
N SER A 186 14.47 14.81 18.11
CA SER A 186 15.77 14.18 17.80
C SER A 186 15.84 12.65 17.71
N SER A 187 15.92 12.18 16.45
CA SER A 187 16.68 11.00 16.01
C SER A 187 16.53 9.70 16.81
N ALA A 188 15.43 8.97 16.56
CA ALA A 188 15.20 7.62 17.10
C ALA A 188 15.42 6.52 16.04
N ILE A 189 16.41 5.66 16.31
CA ILE A 189 16.67 4.41 15.60
C ILE A 189 15.47 3.46 15.76
N ARG A 190 15.11 2.72 14.69
CA ARG A 190 14.11 1.64 14.72
C ARG A 190 14.43 0.64 15.86
N PRO A 191 13.51 0.33 16.79
CA PRO A 191 13.67 -0.85 17.63
C PRO A 191 13.51 -2.10 16.76
N SER A 192 14.51 -2.98 16.82
CA SER A 192 14.50 -4.30 16.17
C SER A 192 13.33 -5.15 16.69
N SER A 193 12.67 -5.89 15.81
CA SER A 193 11.65 -6.85 16.20
C SER A 193 12.25 -7.95 17.11
N PRO A 194 11.50 -8.48 18.09
CA PRO A 194 11.99 -9.53 18.96
C PRO A 194 12.11 -10.86 18.19
N SER A 195 13.33 -11.18 17.75
CA SER A 195 13.69 -12.55 17.34
C SER A 195 13.65 -13.45 18.56
N VAL A 196 12.66 -14.35 18.63
CA VAL A 196 12.57 -15.36 19.69
C VAL A 196 13.20 -16.66 19.21
N THR A 197 14.15 -17.16 19.99
CA THR A 197 14.92 -18.38 19.77
C THR A 197 14.04 -19.63 19.71
N LEU A 198 14.34 -20.52 18.76
CA LEU A 198 13.72 -21.84 18.66
C LEU A 198 14.40 -22.80 19.65
N SER A 199 13.81 -22.98 20.84
CA SER A 199 14.17 -24.09 21.72
C SER A 199 13.60 -25.40 21.17
N LEU A 200 14.47 -26.18 20.52
CA LEU A 200 14.18 -27.56 20.11
C LEU A 200 14.26 -28.49 21.33
N SER A 201 13.11 -28.94 21.82
CA SER A 201 13.06 -30.06 22.77
C SER A 201 13.20 -31.37 22.01
N SER A 202 14.40 -31.95 22.00
CA SER A 202 14.65 -33.29 21.49
C SER A 202 13.94 -34.33 22.35
N SER A 203 12.79 -34.82 21.89
CA SER A 203 12.16 -36.01 22.47
C SER A 203 12.74 -37.24 21.80
N THR A 204 13.61 -37.94 22.52
CA THR A 204 14.17 -39.24 22.11
C THR A 204 13.04 -40.26 21.95
N ALA A 205 12.72 -40.63 20.71
CA ALA A 205 11.87 -41.78 20.44
C ALA A 205 12.66 -43.08 20.70
N PRO A 206 12.18 -44.01 21.55
CA PRO A 206 12.83 -45.31 21.73
C PRO A 206 12.58 -46.19 20.51
N HIS A 207 13.59 -46.35 19.65
CA HIS A 207 13.58 -47.37 18.61
C HIS A 207 13.91 -48.75 19.20
N HIS A 208 12.90 -49.53 19.57
CA HIS A 208 13.02 -50.97 19.75
C HIS A 208 11.86 -51.70 19.06
N TRP A 209 11.95 -51.81 17.73
CA TRP A 209 11.13 -52.75 16.97
C TRP A 209 11.56 -54.19 17.29
N LEU A 210 10.58 -55.05 17.50
CA LEU A 210 10.79 -56.44 17.92
C LEU A 210 11.52 -57.27 16.84
N GLN A 211 12.62 -57.90 17.24
CA GLN A 211 13.27 -58.98 16.49
C GLN A 211 12.78 -60.33 17.05
N PRO A 212 12.32 -61.28 16.20
CA PRO A 212 11.72 -62.52 16.69
C PRO A 212 12.75 -63.64 16.83
N GLU A 213 13.11 -64.02 18.06
CA GLU A 213 13.95 -65.21 18.32
C GLU A 213 13.24 -66.32 19.09
N ARG A 214 13.60 -67.58 18.77
CA ARG A 214 12.70 -68.75 18.89
C ARG A 214 13.21 -69.85 19.84
N GLY A 215 13.03 -69.65 21.15
CA GLY A 215 13.01 -70.69 22.20
C GLY A 215 14.26 -71.61 22.30
N PRO A 216 14.18 -72.77 23.00
CA PRO A 216 13.18 -73.22 23.98
C PRO A 216 13.76 -73.46 25.39
N GLY A 217 12.95 -73.38 26.46
CA GLY A 217 13.44 -73.49 27.84
C GLY A 217 12.40 -73.89 28.90
N ASN A 218 12.13 -75.19 28.96
CA ASN A 218 11.50 -76.03 30.01
C ASN A 218 10.64 -75.43 31.16
N VAL A 219 9.54 -76.12 31.45
CA VAL A 219 8.47 -75.80 32.42
C VAL A 219 8.92 -75.88 33.89
N LYS A 220 8.45 -74.95 34.73
CA LYS A 220 7.99 -75.25 36.10
C LYS A 220 6.91 -74.26 36.58
N THR A 221 5.87 -74.81 37.21
CA THR A 221 4.60 -74.14 37.52
C THR A 221 4.55 -73.49 38.90
N THR A 222 4.09 -72.25 38.98
CA THR A 222 3.29 -71.74 40.12
C THR A 222 2.16 -70.84 39.58
N PRO A 223 0.90 -71.31 39.54
CA PRO A 223 -0.20 -70.48 39.07
C PRO A 223 -0.68 -69.59 40.23
N HIS A 224 -0.43 -68.27 40.19
CA HIS A 224 -1.28 -67.19 40.74
C HIS A 224 -0.65 -65.77 40.58
N GLY A 225 0.62 -65.63 40.18
CA GLY A 225 1.26 -64.32 39.97
C GLY A 225 1.06 -63.67 38.60
N ASP A 226 1.10 -64.46 37.51
CA ASP A 226 1.25 -63.94 36.15
C ASP A 226 0.08 -63.11 35.62
N LYS A 227 -1.15 -63.34 36.11
CA LYS A 227 -2.33 -62.56 35.68
C LYS A 227 -2.22 -61.08 36.08
N MET A 228 -1.54 -60.77 37.19
CA MET A 228 -1.39 -59.38 37.63
C MET A 228 -0.37 -58.64 36.74
N VAL A 229 0.79 -59.26 36.48
CA VAL A 229 1.85 -58.69 35.63
C VAL A 229 1.41 -58.47 34.18
N VAL A 230 0.58 -59.36 33.62
CA VAL A 230 0.01 -59.17 32.27
C VAL A 230 -1.01 -58.02 32.24
N SER A 231 -1.78 -57.83 33.33
CA SER A 231 -2.69 -56.70 33.47
C SER A 231 -1.94 -55.36 33.58
N ASP A 232 -0.85 -55.31 34.34
CA ASP A 232 -0.05 -54.10 34.54
C ASP A 232 0.61 -53.64 33.23
N LYS A 233 1.16 -54.56 32.43
CA LYS A 233 1.71 -54.26 31.10
C LYS A 233 0.66 -53.74 30.12
N LEU A 234 -0.56 -54.27 30.17
CA LEU A 234 -1.66 -53.77 29.34
C LEU A 234 -2.06 -52.34 29.75
N ILE A 235 -2.11 -52.06 31.05
CA ILE A 235 -2.37 -50.72 31.60
C ILE A 235 -1.27 -49.74 31.18
N GLU A 236 0.00 -50.16 31.17
CA GLU A 236 1.14 -49.38 30.69
C GLU A 236 1.01 -49.03 29.20
N CYS A 237 0.77 -50.01 28.32
CA CYS A 237 0.54 -49.75 26.90
C CYS A 237 -0.69 -48.86 26.64
N CYS A 238 -1.76 -48.95 27.46
CA CYS A 238 -2.89 -48.04 27.37
C CYS A 238 -2.50 -46.60 27.73
N LYS A 239 -1.68 -46.39 28.77
CA LYS A 239 -1.16 -45.06 29.14
C LYS A 239 -0.28 -44.48 28.03
N GLU A 240 0.63 -45.27 27.47
CA GLU A 240 1.49 -44.85 26.34
C GLU A 240 0.66 -44.43 25.12
N LEU A 241 -0.41 -45.18 24.81
CA LEU A 241 -1.34 -44.84 23.71
C LEU A 241 -2.08 -43.52 23.97
N GLU A 242 -2.56 -43.30 25.21
CA GLU A 242 -3.18 -42.05 25.61
C GLU A 242 -2.20 -40.86 25.56
N GLU A 243 -0.96 -41.06 25.99
CA GLU A 243 0.11 -40.06 25.93
C GLU A 243 0.48 -39.72 24.49
N GLY A 244 0.61 -40.72 23.62
CA GLY A 244 0.79 -40.53 22.18
C GLY A 244 -0.36 -39.74 21.54
N HIS A 245 -1.61 -40.04 21.91
CA HIS A 245 -2.77 -39.28 21.44
C HIS A 245 -2.79 -37.84 21.98
N ARG A 246 -2.43 -37.62 23.25
CA ARG A 246 -2.26 -36.27 23.84
C ARG A 246 -1.16 -35.48 23.12
N ALA A 247 0.00 -36.09 22.88
CA ALA A 247 1.14 -35.48 22.19
C ALA A 247 0.80 -35.12 20.73
N TRP A 248 0.17 -36.04 19.99
CA TRP A 248 -0.32 -35.77 18.63
C TRP A 248 -1.35 -34.65 18.59
N ALA A 249 -2.29 -34.63 19.53
CA ALA A 249 -3.28 -33.56 19.63
C ALA A 249 -2.64 -32.19 19.95
N ALA A 250 -1.59 -32.16 20.80
CA ALA A 250 -0.81 -30.96 21.07
C ALA A 250 -0.04 -30.49 19.82
N HIS A 251 0.67 -31.40 19.14
CA HIS A 251 1.39 -31.08 17.91
C HIS A 251 0.45 -30.54 16.82
N ARG A 252 -0.73 -31.15 16.65
CA ARG A 252 -1.75 -30.66 15.69
C ARG A 252 -2.26 -29.26 16.06
N LYS A 253 -2.45 -28.97 17.36
CA LYS A 253 -2.80 -27.61 17.83
C LYS A 253 -1.67 -26.60 17.58
N GLU A 254 -0.42 -27.01 17.73
CA GLU A 254 0.77 -26.16 17.48
C GLU A 254 0.93 -25.85 15.98
N VAL A 255 0.79 -26.86 15.09
CA VAL A 255 0.80 -26.65 13.63
C VAL A 255 -0.40 -25.79 13.20
N THR A 256 -1.60 -26.14 13.70
CA THR A 256 -2.75 -25.26 14.00
C THR A 256 -2.41 -23.77 14.10
N TRP A 257 -1.78 -23.43 15.21
CA TRP A 257 -1.46 -22.07 15.62
C TRP A 257 -0.37 -21.41 14.76
N ARG A 258 0.70 -22.15 14.41
CA ARG A 258 1.78 -21.65 13.55
C ARG A 258 1.27 -21.23 12.17
N LEU A 259 0.39 -22.03 11.55
CA LEU A 259 -0.20 -21.70 10.26
C LEU A 259 -1.03 -20.41 10.36
N ARG A 260 -1.98 -20.34 11.30
CA ARG A 260 -2.81 -19.15 11.53
C ARG A 260 -1.99 -17.89 11.80
N ARG A 261 -0.88 -18.01 12.53
CA ARG A 261 0.03 -16.90 12.81
C ARG A 261 0.69 -16.36 11.53
N VAL A 262 1.14 -17.25 10.64
CA VAL A 262 1.74 -16.86 9.35
C VAL A 262 0.68 -16.27 8.40
N GLU A 263 -0.54 -16.82 8.38
CA GLU A 263 -1.67 -16.25 7.64
C GLU A 263 -2.01 -14.82 8.10
N LEU A 264 -2.08 -14.59 9.42
CA LEU A 264 -2.29 -13.27 10.00
C LEU A 264 -1.15 -12.30 9.68
N GLN A 265 0.11 -12.75 9.73
CA GLN A 265 1.27 -11.94 9.34
C GLN A 265 1.23 -11.56 7.85
N LEU A 266 0.83 -12.48 6.98
CA LEU A 266 0.66 -12.23 5.54
C LEU A 266 -0.45 -11.20 5.27
N GLU A 267 -1.61 -11.31 5.94
CA GLU A 267 -2.68 -10.32 5.78
C GLU A 267 -2.34 -8.95 6.38
N ALA A 268 -1.59 -8.92 7.49
CA ALA A 268 -1.06 -7.68 8.06
C ALA A 268 -0.08 -6.98 7.10
N GLU A 269 0.87 -7.73 6.50
CA GLU A 269 1.81 -7.18 5.51
C GLU A 269 1.07 -6.71 4.25
N LYS A 270 0.12 -7.50 3.72
CA LYS A 270 -0.74 -7.07 2.60
C LYS A 270 -1.52 -5.79 2.94
N ALA A 271 -2.03 -5.65 4.15
CA ALA A 271 -2.73 -4.45 4.60
C ALA A 271 -1.77 -3.25 4.71
N SER A 272 -0.56 -3.47 5.22
CA SER A 272 0.52 -2.47 5.28
C SER A 272 0.85 -1.93 3.89
N ARG A 273 1.13 -2.83 2.92
CA ARG A 273 1.43 -2.48 1.53
C ARG A 273 0.27 -1.81 0.79
N ARG A 274 -0.97 -2.08 1.17
CA ARG A 274 -2.15 -1.36 0.64
C ARG A 274 -2.20 0.09 1.16
N ARG A 275 -1.87 0.33 2.44
CA ARG A 275 -1.79 1.69 3.01
C ARG A 275 -0.64 2.49 2.41
N GLU A 276 0.57 1.91 2.36
CA GLU A 276 1.76 2.53 1.76
C GLU A 276 1.48 3.04 0.33
N LYS A 277 0.84 2.22 -0.51
CA LYS A 277 0.46 2.62 -1.89
C LYS A 277 -0.65 3.68 -1.94
N MET A 278 -1.53 3.73 -0.94
CA MET A 278 -2.58 4.75 -0.84
C MET A 278 -1.98 6.11 -0.41
N GLU A 279 -1.12 6.09 0.60
CA GLU A 279 -0.35 7.24 1.07
C GLU A 279 0.56 7.82 -0.03
N GLU A 280 1.20 6.96 -0.84
CA GLU A 280 1.99 7.38 -2.00
C GLU A 280 1.13 8.12 -3.06
N ILE A 281 -0.10 7.63 -3.32
CA ILE A 281 -1.04 8.26 -4.25
C ILE A 281 -1.55 9.59 -3.68
N GLU A 282 -1.89 9.63 -2.40
CA GLU A 282 -2.35 10.85 -1.71
C GLU A 282 -1.26 11.93 -1.68
N ALA A 283 -0.02 11.55 -1.37
CA ALA A 283 1.13 12.45 -1.42
C ALA A 283 1.36 13.02 -2.83
N LYS A 284 1.22 12.20 -3.88
CA LYS A 284 1.31 12.65 -5.29
C LYS A 284 0.19 13.61 -5.66
N ILE A 285 -1.05 13.36 -5.24
CA ILE A 285 -2.18 14.26 -5.47
C ILE A 285 -1.96 15.60 -4.76
N LYS A 286 -1.50 15.56 -3.49
CA LYS A 286 -1.19 16.76 -2.71
C LYS A 286 -0.07 17.59 -3.35
N ALA A 287 1.04 16.96 -3.74
CA ALA A 287 2.16 17.64 -4.39
C ALA A 287 1.76 18.33 -5.71
N LEU A 288 0.94 17.67 -6.54
CA LEU A 288 0.42 18.27 -7.78
C LEU A 288 -0.50 19.47 -7.51
N TRP A 289 -1.28 19.43 -6.42
CA TRP A 289 -2.15 20.54 -6.02
C TRP A 289 -1.34 21.72 -5.46
N GLU A 290 -0.30 21.45 -4.68
CA GLU A 290 0.66 22.46 -4.20
C GLU A 290 1.43 23.10 -5.36
N GLU A 291 1.87 22.32 -6.35
CA GLU A 291 2.52 22.83 -7.57
C GLU A 291 1.56 23.71 -8.41
N GLN A 292 0.30 23.29 -8.55
CA GLN A 292 -0.73 24.06 -9.24
C GLN A 292 -1.00 25.40 -8.55
N ASN A 293 -1.18 25.41 -7.23
CA ASN A 293 -1.40 26.64 -6.47
C ASN A 293 -0.19 27.56 -6.54
N ALA A 294 1.03 27.04 -6.37
CA ALA A 294 2.24 27.82 -6.52
C ALA A 294 2.42 28.41 -7.93
N ALA A 295 1.91 27.75 -8.97
CA ALA A 295 1.88 28.31 -10.32
C ALA A 295 0.88 29.46 -10.47
N LEU A 296 -0.31 29.35 -9.86
CA LEU A 296 -1.29 30.43 -9.82
C LEU A 296 -0.78 31.63 -9.02
N ASP A 297 -0.15 31.41 -7.86
CA ASP A 297 0.44 32.46 -7.03
C ASP A 297 1.54 33.24 -7.76
N ARG A 298 2.37 32.55 -8.57
CA ARG A 298 3.37 33.21 -9.44
C ARG A 298 2.71 34.10 -10.49
N ILE A 299 1.71 33.58 -11.20
CA ILE A 299 0.96 34.33 -12.22
C ILE A 299 0.28 35.56 -11.57
N GLU A 300 -0.33 35.40 -10.39
CA GLU A 300 -0.97 36.52 -9.71
C GLU A 300 0.05 37.55 -9.24
N ALA A 301 1.22 37.14 -8.74
CA ALA A 301 2.31 38.05 -8.38
C ALA A 301 2.81 38.86 -9.58
N GLU A 302 3.04 38.22 -10.74
CA GLU A 302 3.43 38.90 -11.99
C GLU A 302 2.39 39.96 -12.40
N TYR A 303 1.09 39.64 -12.34
CA TYR A 303 0.03 40.61 -12.66
C TYR A 303 -0.09 41.73 -11.62
N ARG A 304 0.08 41.43 -10.32
CA ARG A 304 0.11 42.45 -9.25
C ARG A 304 1.28 43.43 -9.46
N GLU A 305 2.46 42.94 -9.86
CA GLU A 305 3.62 43.76 -10.17
C GLU A 305 3.39 44.64 -11.40
N GLN A 306 2.86 44.08 -12.51
CA GLN A 306 2.48 44.86 -13.69
C GLN A 306 1.49 45.99 -13.36
N LEU A 307 0.49 45.71 -12.51
CA LEU A 307 -0.46 46.72 -12.03
C LEU A 307 0.20 47.78 -11.14
N ALA A 308 1.18 47.41 -10.32
CA ALA A 308 1.93 48.35 -9.48
C ALA A 308 2.79 49.30 -10.31
N VAL A 309 3.46 48.80 -11.36
CA VAL A 309 4.22 49.62 -12.32
C VAL A 309 3.29 50.61 -13.03
N LEU A 310 2.15 50.15 -13.56
CA LEU A 310 1.19 51.02 -14.25
C LEU A 310 0.59 52.10 -13.33
N ARG A 311 0.34 51.81 -12.05
CA ARG A 311 -0.10 52.80 -11.05
C ARG A 311 0.98 53.86 -10.81
N LYS A 312 2.22 53.45 -10.56
CA LYS A 312 3.35 54.36 -10.34
C LYS A 312 3.61 55.28 -11.54
N ASP A 313 3.46 54.75 -12.76
CA ASP A 313 3.56 55.53 -13.99
C ASP A 313 2.40 56.54 -14.15
N ALA A 314 1.19 56.19 -13.71
CA ALA A 314 0.03 57.09 -13.70
C ALA A 314 0.22 58.22 -12.67
N GLU A 315 0.58 57.90 -11.44
CA GLU A 315 0.93 58.85 -10.37
C GLU A 315 2.05 59.80 -10.81
N SER A 316 3.09 59.27 -11.45
CA SER A 316 4.21 60.06 -11.98
C SER A 316 3.80 61.01 -13.12
N LYS A 317 2.76 60.67 -13.89
CA LYS A 317 2.18 61.55 -14.93
C LYS A 317 1.29 62.61 -14.31
N GLU A 318 0.47 62.25 -13.32
CA GLU A 318 -0.37 63.17 -12.57
C GLU A 318 0.48 64.23 -11.85
N GLN A 319 1.53 63.82 -11.13
CA GLN A 319 2.45 64.73 -10.46
C GLN A 319 3.12 65.72 -11.44
N LYS A 320 3.48 65.28 -12.66
CA LYS A 320 4.00 66.17 -13.72
C LYS A 320 2.95 67.15 -14.24
N LEU A 321 1.68 66.75 -14.33
CA LEU A 321 0.59 67.65 -14.72
C LEU A 321 0.28 68.68 -13.63
N VAL A 322 0.26 68.26 -12.37
CA VAL A 322 0.11 69.16 -11.20
C VAL A 322 1.24 70.18 -11.18
N GLU A 323 2.49 69.77 -11.38
CA GLU A 323 3.63 70.70 -11.43
C GLU A 323 3.51 71.70 -12.61
N GLN A 324 3.09 71.26 -13.78
CA GLN A 324 2.81 72.16 -14.91
C GLN A 324 1.66 73.13 -14.62
N LEU A 325 0.63 72.70 -13.88
CA LEU A 325 -0.47 73.57 -13.45
C LEU A 325 0.01 74.60 -12.41
N ASN A 326 0.83 74.20 -11.44
CA ASN A 326 1.44 75.10 -10.46
C ASN A 326 2.30 76.18 -11.14
N VAL A 327 3.15 75.80 -12.10
CA VAL A 327 3.96 76.76 -12.89
C VAL A 327 3.07 77.73 -13.68
N LYS A 328 1.96 77.26 -14.26
CA LYS A 328 0.99 78.15 -14.94
C LYS A 328 0.28 79.08 -13.96
N HIS A 329 -0.18 78.57 -12.82
CA HIS A 329 -0.84 79.34 -11.77
C HIS A 329 0.09 80.46 -11.24
N MET A 330 1.36 80.15 -10.96
CA MET A 330 2.35 81.14 -10.55
C MET A 330 2.61 82.23 -11.60
N ARG A 331 2.56 81.91 -12.90
CA ARG A 331 2.61 82.94 -13.96
C ARG A 331 1.38 83.85 -13.95
N VAL A 332 0.19 83.30 -13.70
CA VAL A 332 -1.06 84.08 -13.61
C VAL A 332 -1.03 84.99 -12.38
N VAL A 333 -0.66 84.48 -11.20
CA VAL A 333 -0.51 85.28 -9.97
C VAL A 333 0.48 86.43 -10.18
N LYS A 334 1.67 86.15 -10.72
CA LYS A 334 2.67 87.18 -11.04
C LYS A 334 2.19 88.20 -12.07
N CYS A 335 1.34 87.78 -13.03
CA CYS A 335 0.72 88.69 -13.97
C CYS A 335 -0.33 89.59 -13.29
N MET A 336 -1.15 89.06 -12.38
CA MET A 336 -2.11 89.85 -11.60
C MET A 336 -1.42 90.88 -10.69
N GLU A 337 -0.29 90.52 -10.09
CA GLU A 337 0.57 91.45 -9.32
C GLU A 337 1.09 92.59 -10.22
N GLN A 338 1.53 92.28 -11.44
CA GLN A 338 2.04 93.27 -12.40
C GLN A 338 0.95 94.18 -13.01
N VAL A 339 -0.21 93.61 -13.34
CA VAL A 339 -1.37 94.37 -13.85
C VAL A 339 -1.98 95.26 -12.76
N GLY A 340 -1.72 94.93 -11.49
CA GLY A 340 -1.90 95.85 -10.39
C GLY A 340 -3.37 96.11 -10.08
N CYS A 341 -4.00 95.16 -9.40
CA CYS A 341 -4.98 95.54 -8.38
C CYS A 341 -4.26 96.30 -7.26
N ARG A 342 -3.89 97.56 -7.53
CA ARG A 342 -3.63 98.54 -6.49
C ARG A 342 -4.95 98.69 -5.73
N VAL A 343 -5.08 97.94 -4.64
CA VAL A 343 -6.09 98.22 -3.62
C VAL A 343 -5.94 99.72 -3.32
N PRO A 344 -6.98 100.54 -3.51
CA PRO A 344 -6.92 101.94 -3.12
C PRO A 344 -6.55 101.96 -1.65
N ARG A 345 -5.47 102.64 -1.27
CA ARG A 345 -5.23 102.95 0.14
C ARG A 345 -6.43 103.76 0.60
N ILE A 346 -7.33 103.12 1.33
CA ILE A 346 -8.33 103.82 2.13
C ILE A 346 -7.51 104.68 3.09
N ALA A 347 -7.54 105.98 2.85
CA ALA A 347 -6.88 106.92 3.73
C ALA A 347 -7.60 106.84 5.09
N GLU A 348 -6.84 106.62 6.17
CA GLU A 348 -7.42 106.81 7.49
C GLU A 348 -7.84 108.27 7.65
N PRO A 349 -9.08 108.54 8.11
CA PRO A 349 -9.51 109.90 8.36
C PRO A 349 -8.75 110.45 9.56
N SER A 350 -8.05 111.57 9.35
CA SER A 350 -7.43 112.33 10.43
C SER A 350 -8.50 112.74 11.45
N GLY A 351 -8.43 112.15 12.65
CA GLY A 351 -9.23 112.50 13.82
C GLY A 351 -8.34 113.13 14.88
N ARG A 352 -8.77 114.27 15.43
CA ARG A 352 -8.09 115.02 16.49
C ARG A 352 -8.42 114.48 17.88
#